data_AF-A0A3C1Q6S5-F1
#
_entry.id   AF-A0A3C1Q6S5-F1
#
_cell.length_a   1.000
_cell.length_b   1.000
_cell.length_c   1.000
_cell.angle_alpha   90.00
_cell.angle_beta   90.00
_cell.angle_gamma   90.00
#
_symmetry.space_group_name_H-M   'P 1'
#
loop_
_entity.id
_entity.type
_entity.pdbx_description
1 polymer ?
#
loop_
_entity_poly.entity_id
_entity_poly.type
_entity_poly.pdbx_seq_one_letter_code
_entity_poly.pdbx_strand_id
1 'polypeptide(L)'
;LDGGGIPPIGGSGVHILVELPMLSVPKYTEKALFELKVGGYVPIIAHPERNYELSQDPDMLRRLIKMGALVQVDAGSIAGAYGAMAEKSSLKMLRSRMCHFVASDAHNPGAYSRLLPAARRRVTSLIGKEAARALFEANPRAVLEGNTPEAPEPVIPEKDHASSRRTGRSLAEFFKRLKRP
;
A
#
# COMPACT_ATOMS: atom_id res chain seq x y z
N LEU A 1 -15.64 3.61 22.98
CA LEU A 1 -14.29 3.01 23.01
C LEU A 1 -13.70 3.32 24.39
N ASP A 2 -14.22 2.68 25.43
CA ASP A 2 -13.88 3.01 26.83
C ASP A 2 -13.46 1.73 27.56
N GLY A 3 -12.31 1.77 28.26
CA GLY A 3 -11.93 0.71 29.21
C GLY A 3 -10.49 0.17 29.16
N GLY A 4 -9.63 0.65 28.24
CA GLY A 4 -8.24 0.21 28.11
C GLY A 4 -7.73 0.42 26.69
N GLY A 5 -7.61 1.70 26.31
CA GLY A 5 -7.57 2.18 24.91
C GLY A 5 -6.75 1.34 23.93
N ILE A 6 -7.20 1.30 22.67
CA ILE A 6 -6.47 0.66 21.57
C ILE A 6 -5.10 1.33 21.46
N PRO A 7 -3.99 0.59 21.60
CA PRO A 7 -2.66 1.18 21.62
C PRO A 7 -2.30 1.72 20.23
N PRO A 8 -1.97 3.02 20.09
CA PRO A 8 -1.51 3.59 18.84
C PRO A 8 -0.07 3.16 18.55
N ILE A 9 0.29 3.15 17.26
CA ILE A 9 1.65 2.87 16.81
C ILE A 9 2.60 3.91 17.40
N GLY A 10 3.70 3.45 18.02
CA GLY A 10 4.78 4.31 18.50
C GLY A 10 4.42 5.20 19.70
N GLY A 11 3.24 5.04 20.30
CA GLY A 11 2.79 5.87 21.43
C GLY A 11 2.39 7.30 21.04
N SER A 12 2.37 7.63 19.74
CA SER A 12 2.05 8.98 19.23
C SER A 12 0.56 9.35 19.28
N GLY A 13 -0.29 8.47 19.81
CA GLY A 13 -1.68 8.79 20.12
C GLY A 13 -2.69 8.56 19.00
N VAL A 14 -2.30 8.71 17.73
CA VAL A 14 -3.30 8.88 16.65
C VAL A 14 -3.35 7.77 15.60
N HIS A 15 -2.27 7.02 15.35
CA HIS A 15 -2.27 6.00 14.28
C HIS A 15 -2.59 4.61 14.80
N ILE A 16 -3.55 3.91 14.19
CA ILE A 16 -4.02 2.58 14.62
C ILE A 16 -3.86 1.58 13.49
N LEU A 17 -3.21 0.45 13.76
CA LEU A 17 -3.11 -0.65 12.79
C LEU A 17 -4.41 -1.47 12.79
N VAL A 18 -4.98 -1.70 11.61
CA VAL A 18 -6.23 -2.44 11.41
C VAL A 18 -5.96 -3.60 10.46
N GLU A 19 -6.17 -4.81 10.95
CA GLU A 19 -6.08 -6.03 10.15
C GLU A 19 -7.47 -6.49 9.71
N LEU A 20 -7.60 -6.86 8.43
CA LEU A 20 -8.84 -7.39 7.87
C LEU A 20 -8.72 -8.91 7.66
N PRO A 21 -9.84 -9.68 7.74
CA PRO A 21 -9.83 -11.10 7.42
C PRO A 21 -9.21 -11.37 6.04
N MET A 22 -8.47 -12.46 5.89
CA MET A 22 -7.72 -12.75 4.66
C MET A 22 -8.61 -12.97 3.41
N LEU A 23 -9.84 -13.45 3.58
CA LEU A 23 -10.70 -13.83 2.45
C LEU A 23 -11.74 -12.77 2.07
N SER A 24 -12.13 -11.90 2.99
CA SER A 24 -13.23 -10.97 2.78
C SER A 24 -13.04 -9.67 3.55
N VAL A 25 -13.69 -8.61 3.08
CA VAL A 25 -13.79 -7.33 3.76
C VAL A 25 -15.13 -7.28 4.50
N PRO A 26 -15.15 -7.23 5.84
CA PRO A 26 -16.38 -7.14 6.61
C PRO A 26 -17.22 -5.94 6.17
N LYS A 27 -18.53 -6.10 6.02
CA LYS A 27 -19.45 -5.03 5.59
C LYS A 27 -19.40 -3.78 6.46
N TYR A 28 -19.01 -3.91 7.72
CA TYR A 28 -18.86 -2.80 8.67
C TYR A 28 -17.51 -2.08 8.58
N THR A 29 -16.59 -2.49 7.69
CA THR A 29 -15.22 -1.94 7.60
C THR A 29 -15.23 -0.43 7.39
N GLU A 30 -16.00 0.07 6.41
CA GLU A 30 -16.11 1.50 6.14
C GLU A 30 -16.62 2.28 7.36
N LYS A 31 -17.64 1.73 8.05
CA LYS A 31 -18.19 2.32 9.28
C LYS A 31 -17.14 2.35 10.40
N ALA A 32 -16.42 1.26 10.63
CA ALA A 32 -15.40 1.18 11.66
C ALA A 32 -14.23 2.15 11.40
N LEU A 33 -13.77 2.26 10.15
CA LEU A 33 -12.73 3.23 9.78
C LEU A 33 -13.20 4.67 9.96
N PHE A 34 -14.47 4.95 9.63
CA PHE A 34 -15.07 6.25 9.88
C PHE A 34 -15.16 6.59 11.37
N GLU A 35 -15.58 5.64 12.21
CA GLU A 35 -15.66 5.82 13.67
C GLU A 35 -14.27 6.08 14.28
N LEU A 36 -13.24 5.36 13.83
CA LEU A 36 -11.85 5.65 14.23
C LEU A 36 -11.45 7.08 13.87
N LYS A 37 -11.77 7.52 12.64
CA LYS A 37 -11.47 8.87 12.16
C LYS A 37 -12.17 9.96 12.97
N VAL A 38 -13.47 9.79 13.27
CA VAL A 38 -14.24 10.70 14.12
C VAL A 38 -13.69 10.72 15.55
N GLY A 39 -13.16 9.59 16.03
CA GLY A 39 -12.46 9.48 17.30
C GLY A 39 -11.06 10.09 17.34
N GLY A 40 -10.59 10.73 16.26
CA GLY A 40 -9.27 11.35 16.16
C GLY A 40 -8.14 10.40 15.76
N TYR A 41 -8.46 9.16 15.38
CA TYR A 41 -7.48 8.19 14.93
C TYR A 41 -7.34 8.15 13.40
N VAL A 42 -6.15 7.79 12.92
CA VAL A 42 -5.84 7.54 11.52
C VAL A 42 -5.61 6.03 11.36
N PRO A 43 -6.55 5.30 10.72
CA PRO A 43 -6.39 3.87 10.53
C PRO A 43 -5.34 3.57 9.45
N ILE A 44 -4.50 2.56 9.71
CA ILE A 44 -3.54 1.99 8.78
C ILE A 44 -3.98 0.55 8.51
N ILE A 45 -4.40 0.25 7.29
CA ILE A 45 -4.80 -1.10 6.90
C ILE A 45 -3.52 -1.94 6.72
N ALA A 46 -3.40 -2.99 7.51
CA ALA A 46 -2.30 -3.94 7.45
C ALA A 46 -2.45 -4.87 6.24
N HIS A 47 -1.35 -4.99 5.48
CA HIS A 47 -1.13 -5.92 4.38
C HIS A 47 -2.38 -6.25 3.53
N PRO A 48 -3.08 -5.24 2.97
CA PRO A 48 -4.30 -5.47 2.19
C PRO A 48 -4.03 -6.26 0.91
N GLU A 49 -2.79 -6.37 0.45
CA GLU A 49 -2.42 -7.21 -0.68
C GLU A 49 -2.64 -8.70 -0.44
N ARG A 50 -2.69 -9.11 0.84
CA ARG A 50 -2.96 -10.49 1.27
C ARG A 50 -4.45 -10.78 1.42
N ASN A 51 -5.29 -9.74 1.46
CA ASN A 51 -6.74 -9.88 1.46
C ASN A 51 -7.26 -10.18 0.04
N TYR A 52 -8.05 -11.24 -0.10
CA TYR A 52 -8.56 -11.68 -1.39
C TYR A 52 -9.42 -10.63 -2.08
N GLU A 53 -10.47 -10.11 -1.45
CA GLU A 53 -11.38 -9.12 -2.06
C GLU A 53 -10.66 -7.83 -2.45
N LEU A 54 -9.77 -7.28 -1.60
CA LEU A 54 -8.99 -6.09 -1.92
C LEU A 54 -7.97 -6.33 -3.04
N SER A 55 -7.42 -7.54 -3.15
CA SER A 55 -6.54 -7.90 -4.26
C SER A 55 -7.26 -7.99 -5.61
N GLN A 56 -8.55 -8.37 -5.59
CA GLN A 56 -9.38 -8.48 -6.80
C GLN A 56 -10.02 -7.14 -7.19
N ASP A 57 -10.41 -6.32 -6.20
CA ASP A 57 -11.04 -5.02 -6.39
C ASP A 57 -10.19 -3.86 -5.79
N PRO A 58 -9.22 -3.32 -6.56
CA PRO A 58 -8.45 -2.15 -6.15
C PRO A 58 -9.30 -0.90 -5.91
N ASP A 59 -10.49 -0.80 -6.53
CA ASP A 59 -11.37 0.34 -6.31
C ASP A 59 -11.95 0.32 -4.89
N MET A 60 -12.13 -0.88 -4.31
CA MET A 60 -12.47 -1.02 -2.88
C MET A 60 -11.38 -0.41 -2.00
N LEU A 61 -10.12 -0.80 -2.18
CA LEU A 61 -9.02 -0.22 -1.40
C LEU A 61 -8.93 1.29 -1.60
N ARG A 62 -9.09 1.77 -2.83
CA ARG A 62 -9.08 3.21 -3.15
C ARG A 62 -10.19 3.97 -2.40
N ARG A 63 -11.39 3.40 -2.24
CA ARG A 63 -12.46 4.01 -1.43
C ARG A 63 -12.03 4.15 0.02
N LEU A 64 -11.43 3.11 0.60
CA LEU A 64 -10.94 3.15 1.98
C LEU A 64 -9.85 4.23 2.16
N ILE A 65 -8.93 4.34 1.19
CA ILE A 65 -7.90 5.39 1.20
C ILE A 65 -8.53 6.79 1.14
N LYS A 66 -9.52 7.00 0.27
CA LYS A 66 -10.24 8.27 0.18
C LYS A 66 -11.01 8.64 1.44
N MET A 67 -11.41 7.64 2.24
CA MET A 67 -12.00 7.89 3.56
C MET A 67 -10.96 8.35 4.59
N GLY A 68 -9.67 8.28 4.27
CA GLY A 68 -8.55 8.69 5.12
C GLY A 68 -7.77 7.53 5.72
N ALA A 69 -7.99 6.29 5.26
CA ALA A 69 -7.18 5.16 5.68
C ALA A 69 -5.83 5.16 4.96
N LEU A 70 -4.78 4.81 5.69
CA LEU A 70 -3.46 4.54 5.14
C LEU A 70 -3.29 3.03 4.91
N VAL A 71 -2.20 2.65 4.25
CA VAL A 71 -1.95 1.27 3.81
C VAL A 71 -0.50 0.90 4.05
N GLN A 72 -0.29 -0.20 4.77
CA GLN A 72 1.00 -0.82 4.94
C GLN A 72 1.05 -2.12 4.13
N VAL A 73 1.99 -2.23 3.19
CA VAL A 73 2.24 -3.45 2.41
C VAL A 73 3.36 -4.26 3.04
N ASP A 74 3.25 -5.58 3.02
CA ASP A 74 4.24 -6.48 3.59
C ASP A 74 5.46 -6.65 2.67
N ALA A 75 6.66 -6.55 3.24
CA ALA A 75 7.92 -6.80 2.56
C ALA A 75 8.00 -8.21 1.97
N GLY A 76 7.45 -9.21 2.66
CA GLY A 76 7.34 -10.59 2.20
C GLY A 76 6.45 -10.72 0.95
N SER A 77 5.33 -10.00 0.88
CA SER A 77 4.49 -9.97 -0.31
C SER A 77 5.26 -9.42 -1.51
N ILE A 78 5.96 -8.30 -1.32
CA ILE A 78 6.80 -7.70 -2.37
C ILE A 78 7.94 -8.64 -2.78
N ALA A 79 8.50 -9.40 -1.84
CA ALA A 79 9.57 -10.36 -2.11
C ALA A 79 9.07 -11.72 -2.66
N GLY A 80 7.76 -11.92 -2.81
CA GLY A 80 7.15 -13.16 -3.32
C GLY A 80 7.00 -14.28 -2.28
N ALA A 81 7.21 -14.01 -1.00
CA ALA A 81 7.19 -15.02 0.07
C ALA A 81 5.78 -15.56 0.38
N TYR A 82 4.73 -14.79 0.08
CA TYR A 82 3.33 -15.14 0.36
C TYR A 82 2.52 -15.49 -0.90
N GLY A 83 3.22 -15.91 -1.96
CA GLY A 83 2.62 -16.38 -3.20
C GLY A 83 2.29 -15.27 -4.21
N ALA A 84 1.98 -15.72 -5.44
CA ALA A 84 1.88 -14.85 -6.61
C ALA A 84 0.74 -13.81 -6.51
N MET A 85 -0.34 -14.11 -5.78
CA MET A 85 -1.44 -13.16 -5.57
C MET A 85 -0.97 -11.95 -4.76
N ALA A 86 -0.38 -12.19 -3.59
CA ALA A 86 0.12 -11.12 -2.72
C ALA A 86 1.24 -10.33 -3.39
N GLU A 87 2.12 -11.01 -4.12
CA GLU A 87 3.15 -10.36 -4.92
C GLU A 87 2.56 -9.45 -6.00
N LYS A 88 1.68 -9.96 -6.87
CA LYS A 88 1.06 -9.15 -7.93
C LYS A 88 0.27 -7.97 -7.35
N SER A 89 -0.46 -8.21 -6.27
CA SER A 89 -1.27 -7.21 -5.59
C SER A 89 -0.41 -6.11 -4.96
N SER A 90 0.67 -6.45 -4.25
CA SER A 90 1.62 -5.48 -3.69
C SER A 90 2.25 -4.59 -4.75
N LEU A 91 2.73 -5.17 -5.86
CA LEU A 91 3.34 -4.40 -6.95
C LEU A 91 2.32 -3.49 -7.65
N LYS A 92 1.06 -3.92 -7.76
CA LYS A 92 -0.03 -3.09 -8.27
C LYS A 92 -0.30 -1.92 -7.34
N MET A 93 -0.37 -2.13 -6.03
CA MET A 93 -0.56 -1.07 -5.04
C MET A 93 0.57 -0.04 -5.05
N LEU A 94 1.82 -0.50 -5.18
CA LEU A 94 3.00 0.38 -5.32
C LEU A 94 2.92 1.25 -6.58
N ARG A 95 2.63 0.66 -7.75
CA ARG A 95 2.47 1.42 -9.02
C ARG A 95 1.30 2.39 -8.99
N SER A 96 0.24 2.03 -8.26
CA SER A 96 -1.00 2.80 -8.16
C SER A 96 -0.97 3.86 -7.07
N ARG A 97 0.18 4.07 -6.39
CA ARG A 97 0.32 5.02 -5.27
C ARG A 97 -0.66 4.76 -4.13
N MET A 98 -1.02 3.50 -3.91
CA MET A 98 -1.95 3.07 -2.84
C MET A 98 -1.22 2.50 -1.63
N CYS A 99 0.11 2.51 -1.62
CA CYS A 99 0.94 2.05 -0.52
C CYS A 99 1.57 3.25 0.18
N HIS A 100 1.45 3.31 1.51
CA HIS A 100 1.98 4.40 2.34
C HIS A 100 3.20 3.95 3.15
N PHE A 101 3.28 2.65 3.45
CA PHE A 101 4.38 2.04 4.21
C PHE A 101 4.75 0.68 3.66
N VAL A 102 6.02 0.32 3.78
CA VAL A 102 6.45 -1.08 3.70
C VAL A 102 7.03 -1.52 5.04
N ALA A 103 6.48 -2.59 5.61
CA ALA A 103 6.92 -3.15 6.89
C ALA A 103 7.18 -4.65 6.78
N SER A 104 7.82 -5.22 7.80
CA SER A 104 8.33 -6.60 7.76
C SER A 104 7.28 -7.68 7.92
N ASP A 105 6.26 -7.41 8.74
CA ASP A 105 5.41 -8.43 9.38
C ASP A 105 6.22 -9.63 9.93
N ALA A 106 7.44 -9.36 10.41
CA ALA A 106 8.38 -10.42 10.74
C ALA A 106 8.09 -11.05 12.10
N HIS A 107 7.73 -12.34 12.10
CA HIS A 107 7.61 -13.15 13.31
C HIS A 107 8.94 -13.77 13.78
N ASN A 108 10.03 -13.58 13.03
CA ASN A 108 11.38 -14.00 13.45
C ASN A 108 12.49 -13.12 12.82
N PRO A 109 13.68 -13.02 13.46
CA PRO A 109 14.78 -12.20 12.95
C PRO A 109 15.25 -12.59 11.54
N GLY A 110 15.21 -13.89 11.21
CA GLY A 110 15.62 -14.39 9.90
C GLY A 110 14.70 -13.93 8.76
N ALA A 111 13.41 -13.77 9.02
CA ALA A 111 12.46 -13.18 8.08
C ALA A 111 12.72 -11.68 7.90
N TYR A 112 12.90 -10.94 9.00
CA TYR A 112 13.21 -9.52 8.98
C TYR A 112 14.45 -9.21 8.13
N SER A 113 15.58 -9.87 8.43
CA SER A 113 16.87 -9.63 7.78
C SER A 113 16.89 -9.99 6.30
N ARG A 114 16.03 -10.92 5.86
CA ARG A 114 15.96 -11.35 4.46
C ARG A 114 14.96 -10.53 3.64
N LEU A 115 13.75 -10.33 4.15
CA LEU A 115 12.63 -9.80 3.36
C LEU A 115 12.68 -8.28 3.21
N LEU A 116 13.03 -7.52 4.26
CA LEU A 116 13.08 -6.06 4.16
C LEU A 116 14.07 -5.57 3.10
N PRO A 117 15.34 -6.04 3.10
CA PRO A 117 16.30 -5.59 2.09
C PRO A 117 15.89 -6.00 0.68
N ALA A 118 15.30 -7.19 0.52
CA ALA A 118 14.79 -7.65 -0.78
C ALA A 118 13.66 -6.76 -1.29
N ALA A 119 12.67 -6.47 -0.44
CA ALA A 119 11.57 -5.58 -0.75
C ALA A 119 12.06 -4.17 -1.10
N ARG A 120 12.97 -3.60 -0.29
CA ARG A 120 13.53 -2.26 -0.54
C ARG A 120 14.23 -2.15 -1.89
N ARG A 121 15.03 -3.16 -2.28
CA ARG A 121 15.67 -3.19 -3.60
C ARG A 121 14.63 -3.24 -4.72
N ARG A 122 13.61 -4.07 -4.57
CA ARG A 122 12.55 -4.22 -5.57
C ARG A 122 11.70 -2.96 -5.73
N VAL A 123 11.32 -2.33 -4.61
CA VAL A 123 10.59 -1.05 -4.61
C VAL A 123 11.44 0.05 -5.24
N THR A 124 12.72 0.16 -4.87
CA THR A 124 13.65 1.16 -5.44
C THR A 124 13.75 1.01 -6.95
N SER A 125 13.87 -0.23 -7.46
CA SER A 125 13.89 -0.51 -8.89
C SER A 125 12.56 -0.17 -9.58
N LEU A 126 11.43 -0.37 -8.90
CA LEU A 126 10.10 -0.22 -9.47
C LEU A 126 9.61 1.23 -9.56
N ILE A 127 9.81 2.02 -8.49
CA ILE A 127 9.22 3.36 -8.34
C ILE A 127 10.25 4.45 -7.99
N GLY A 128 11.54 4.11 -7.99
CA GLY A 128 12.62 5.06 -7.71
C GLY A 128 13.02 5.14 -6.23
N LYS A 129 14.18 5.77 -5.99
CA LYS A 129 14.82 5.82 -4.67
C LYS A 129 14.07 6.74 -3.70
N GLU A 130 13.56 7.86 -4.20
CA GLU A 130 12.84 8.86 -3.43
C GLU A 130 11.53 8.28 -2.88
N ALA A 131 10.75 7.63 -3.74
CA ALA A 131 9.53 6.95 -3.33
C ALA A 131 9.82 5.78 -2.37
N ALA A 132 10.87 4.99 -2.62
CA ALA A 132 11.28 3.96 -1.67
C ALA A 132 11.66 4.55 -0.30
N ARG A 133 12.36 5.68 -0.26
CA ARG A 133 12.69 6.36 1.00
C ARG A 133 11.44 6.84 1.73
N ALA A 134 10.44 7.34 1.00
CA ALA A 134 9.15 7.73 1.60
C ALA A 134 8.50 6.53 2.31
N LEU A 135 8.36 5.39 1.62
CA LEU A 135 7.65 4.21 2.14
C LEU A 135 8.35 3.49 3.29
N PHE A 136 9.69 3.50 3.32
CA PHE A 136 10.46 2.75 4.32
C PHE A 136 11.05 3.61 5.45
N GLU A 137 11.09 4.93 5.31
CA GLU A 137 11.75 5.82 6.28
C GLU A 137 10.91 7.04 6.64
N ALA A 138 10.54 7.88 5.66
CA ALA A 138 9.91 9.16 5.95
C ALA A 138 8.50 9.00 6.54
N ASN A 139 7.67 8.17 5.90
CA ASN A 139 6.30 7.93 6.35
C ASN A 139 6.27 7.20 7.70
N PRO A 140 7.05 6.10 7.92
CA PRO A 140 7.14 5.50 9.25
C PRO A 140 7.60 6.48 10.34
N ARG A 141 8.58 7.35 10.05
CA ARG A 141 9.02 8.38 11.01
C ARG A 141 7.89 9.36 11.33
N ALA A 142 7.16 9.84 10.32
CA ALA A 142 6.01 10.73 10.53
C ALA A 142 4.98 10.10 11.47
N VAL A 143 4.63 8.82 11.28
CA VAL A 143 3.71 8.09 12.16
C VAL A 143 4.21 8.03 13.60
N LEU A 144 5.49 7.73 13.81
CA LEU A 144 6.10 7.66 15.14
C LEU A 144 6.14 9.02 15.84
N GLU A 145 6.20 10.11 15.07
CA GLU A 145 6.16 11.49 15.58
C GLU A 145 4.73 12.05 15.70
N GLY A 146 3.70 11.28 15.30
CA GLY A 146 2.31 11.72 15.31
C GLY A 146 1.92 12.63 14.15
N ASN A 147 2.80 12.78 13.16
CA ASN A 147 2.62 13.60 11.97
C ASN A 147 1.89 12.85 10.85
N THR A 148 1.31 13.60 9.91
CA THR A 148 0.68 13.04 8.71
C THR A 148 1.74 12.58 7.70
N PRO A 149 1.71 11.31 7.25
CA PRO A 149 2.62 10.81 6.22
C PRO A 149 2.36 11.45 4.85
N GLU A 150 3.39 11.51 4.00
CA GLU A 150 3.22 11.93 2.61
C GLU A 150 2.56 10.80 1.79
N ALA A 151 1.39 11.11 1.25
CA ALA A 151 0.54 10.18 0.52
C ALA A 151 0.12 10.81 -0.81
N PRO A 152 0.79 10.49 -1.93
CA PRO A 152 0.35 10.99 -3.22
C PRO A 152 -1.00 10.35 -3.59
N GLU A 153 -1.86 11.12 -4.26
CA GLU A 153 -3.19 10.64 -4.68
C GLU A 153 -3.10 9.31 -5.46
N PRO A 154 -3.96 8.33 -5.14
CA PRO A 154 -4.03 7.07 -5.87
C PRO A 154 -4.26 7.28 -7.36
N VAL A 155 -3.44 6.63 -8.18
CA VAL A 155 -3.60 6.60 -9.63
C VAL A 155 -4.21 5.27 -10.06
N ILE A 156 -5.18 5.31 -10.96
CA ILE A 156 -5.67 4.12 -11.63
C ILE A 156 -4.73 3.89 -12.81
N PRO A 157 -3.93 2.80 -12.83
CA PRO A 157 -3.21 2.45 -14.04
C PRO A 157 -4.25 2.26 -15.14
N GLU A 158 -4.07 2.91 -16.30
CA GLU A 158 -4.90 2.62 -17.47
C GLU A 158 -4.97 1.09 -17.62
N LYS A 159 -6.19 0.57 -17.80
CA LYS A 159 -6.38 -0.89 -17.92
C LYS A 159 -5.36 -1.39 -18.95
N ASP A 160 -4.53 -2.36 -18.56
CA ASP A 160 -3.82 -3.18 -19.53
C ASP A 160 -4.89 -3.77 -20.45
N HIS A 161 -5.13 -3.13 -21.59
CA HIS A 161 -5.98 -3.60 -22.67
C HIS A 161 -5.29 -4.77 -23.37
N ALA A 162 -4.92 -5.80 -22.60
CA ALA A 162 -4.47 -7.08 -23.09
C ALA A 162 -5.70 -7.94 -23.40
N SER A 163 -6.54 -7.47 -24.34
CA SER A 163 -7.47 -8.26 -25.15
C SER A 163 -8.46 -7.32 -25.85
N SER A 164 -8.07 -6.78 -27.00
CA SER A 164 -8.91 -6.69 -28.20
C SER A 164 -8.29 -5.70 -29.19
N ARG A 165 -8.00 -6.23 -30.39
CA ARG A 165 -7.68 -5.55 -31.66
C ARG A 165 -6.23 -5.15 -31.90
N ARG A 166 -5.61 -6.01 -32.72
CA ARG A 166 -4.63 -5.69 -33.76
C ARG A 166 -4.82 -4.27 -34.30
N THR A 167 -3.84 -3.39 -34.08
CA THR A 167 -3.29 -2.51 -35.13
C THR A 167 -1.98 -1.94 -34.60
N GLY A 168 -0.89 -2.31 -35.26
CA GLY A 168 0.44 -1.85 -34.89
C GLY A 168 0.58 -0.35 -35.10
N ARG A 169 1.06 0.34 -34.07
CA ARG A 169 1.95 1.50 -34.17
C ARG A 169 2.88 1.43 -32.97
N SER A 170 4.18 1.38 -33.25
CA SER A 170 5.24 1.16 -32.28
C SER A 170 5.36 2.36 -31.32
N LEU A 171 5.54 2.08 -30.02
CA LEU A 171 5.88 3.06 -28.97
C LEU A 171 7.07 3.97 -29.35
N ALA A 172 7.95 3.50 -30.25
CA ALA A 172 9.06 4.30 -30.77
C ALA A 172 8.61 5.52 -31.58
N GLU A 173 7.42 5.47 -32.20
CA GLU A 173 6.86 6.58 -32.99
C GLU A 173 6.28 7.70 -32.11
N PHE A 174 5.77 7.33 -30.93
CA PHE A 174 5.22 8.28 -29.95
C PHE A 174 6.33 9.17 -29.34
N PHE A 175 7.46 8.57 -28.96
CA PHE A 175 8.60 9.32 -28.41
C PHE A 175 9.34 10.18 -29.46
N LYS A 176 9.25 9.83 -30.75
CA LYS A 176 9.83 10.63 -31.84
C LYS A 176 9.12 11.98 -32.02
N ARG A 177 7.86 12.10 -31.58
CA ARG A 177 7.03 13.29 -31.76
C ARG A 177 7.16 14.31 -30.61
N LEU A 178 7.70 13.89 -29.45
CA LEU A 178 7.97 14.74 -28.28
C LEU A 178 9.34 15.43 -28.32
N LYS A 179 10.18 15.14 -29.32
CA LYS A 179 11.52 15.71 -29.48
C LYS A 179 11.70 16.47 -30.80
N ARG A 180 10.70 17.23 -31.23
CA ARG A 180 10.90 18.26 -32.25
C ARG A 180 10.76 19.63 -31.58
N PRO A 181 11.72 20.56 -31.81
CA PRO A 181 11.68 21.91 -31.25
C PRO A 181 10.46 22.69 -31.75
#